data_AF-A0A9P0P0N1-F1
#
_entry.id   AF-A0A9P0P0N1-F1
#
_cell.length_a   1.000
_cell.length_b   1.000
_cell.length_c   1.000
_cell.angle_alpha   90.00
_cell.angle_beta   90.00
_cell.angle_gamma   90.00
#
_symmetry.space_group_name_H-M   'P 1'
#
loop_
_entity.id
_entity.type
_entity.pdbx_description
1 polymer ?
#
loop_
_entity_poly.entity_id
_entity_poly.type
_entity_poly.pdbx_seq_one_letter_code
_entity_poly.pdbx_strand_id
1 'polypeptide(L)'
;MHGSNILDGKENDILQYTTKRRSDPQNINAIWRFLDNDLHSKLCPGKRDYCKRNKVIKQKRYLCNTMRNLHKEFSIRYPNITVSYSFWCKNRPFWIVPRKVTSRDTCGCTCCFNMALLVQALNRMKVLTEGNVSEVTRTFCCAQKTEKCLLRECLKCKDNTISYKPYQSTEVGHFFKWTTRKESYFDKYQKQKSITKTIKQKLIMPLNEMIFEFEGSIINFLKHKGRSLHQYNQISKKKESLMPNEVMIHVDFSENYSLKHAEETQAFHFGGSRQQICLHTVVIYFKSNGIVHTKSFCILSQSLKHDISAIWAHLQSILSYISEVHVADTLIFVSDSPATQYRNKTMFYFLANKLHHLYPKIKECSWNYWESGHGKGAPDGVGGVTKRTADRLVAEGKDISSYEILLNSLQNNIKNITYFSIDDADINKISDLIKKDSIKPFVGTMQVHQVKVEDYTAGLLRFFRLSLFDVQSTSYFCGILDYSDEDNGYTQIEPEVSSDSDDDLPLSNLVCHKKKMQRIHYNDVYSDDEAGPSSKIYQQDLVPSNIIKDTYVLVECKTKLTGYRYAAVVQNVLDDDEVLVMFLKVCKFQNMQAFRANDNDTSFVGYDQILAILPPPNIFVKGNKTYYKFHNDVDVFEKV
;
A
#
# COMPACT_ATOMS: atom_id res chain seq x y z
N MET A 1 -56.08 -70.92 2.84
CA MET A 1 -56.77 -71.44 4.04
C MET A 1 -55.86 -72.49 4.64
N HIS A 2 -55.35 -72.49 5.86
CA HIS A 2 -55.50 -71.63 7.03
C HIS A 2 -54.09 -71.32 7.55
N GLY A 3 -53.83 -70.08 7.95
CA GLY A 3 -52.55 -69.67 8.50
C GLY A 3 -52.77 -68.88 9.78
N SER A 4 -52.42 -69.49 10.92
CA SER A 4 -51.80 -68.82 12.08
C SER A 4 -51.38 -69.92 13.06
N ASN A 5 -50.11 -70.31 13.01
CA ASN A 5 -49.49 -71.17 14.01
C ASN A 5 -48.68 -70.34 14.99
N ILE A 6 -48.83 -70.76 16.24
CA ILE A 6 -48.21 -70.33 17.49
C ILE A 6 -46.68 -70.47 17.42
N LEU A 7 -45.93 -69.66 18.17
CA LEU A 7 -44.96 -70.08 19.20
C LEU A 7 -44.05 -68.91 19.65
N ASP A 8 -44.04 -68.69 20.95
CA ASP A 8 -43.07 -67.89 21.71
C ASP A 8 -41.65 -68.48 21.66
N GLY A 9 -40.63 -67.63 21.68
CA GLY A 9 -39.32 -67.99 22.24
C GLY A 9 -38.04 -67.38 21.62
N LYS A 10 -37.63 -66.23 22.19
CA LYS A 10 -36.24 -65.72 22.43
C LYS A 10 -35.40 -65.02 21.33
N GLU A 11 -34.88 -63.87 21.81
CA GLU A 11 -33.61 -63.17 21.55
C GLU A 11 -33.40 -62.42 20.23
N ASN A 12 -33.35 -61.08 20.32
CA ASN A 12 -32.15 -60.33 19.94
C ASN A 12 -32.15 -58.88 20.47
N ASP A 13 -30.96 -58.49 20.91
CA ASP A 13 -30.54 -57.21 21.48
C ASP A 13 -30.97 -55.96 20.69
N ILE A 14 -31.48 -54.96 21.41
CA ILE A 14 -31.43 -53.57 20.96
C ILE A 14 -30.56 -52.79 21.95
N LEU A 15 -29.26 -52.79 21.68
CA LEU A 15 -28.30 -51.85 22.25
C LEU A 15 -28.77 -50.42 21.97
N GLN A 16 -29.18 -49.73 23.04
CA GLN A 16 -29.41 -48.30 23.03
C GLN A 16 -28.09 -47.57 22.72
N TYR A 17 -27.95 -47.07 21.50
CA TYR A 17 -26.87 -46.15 21.14
C TYR A 17 -27.07 -44.79 21.81
N THR A 18 -26.51 -44.63 23.01
CA THR A 18 -26.27 -43.32 23.61
C THR A 18 -25.19 -42.57 22.83
N THR A 19 -25.55 -41.52 22.08
CA THR A 19 -24.57 -40.58 21.49
C THR A 19 -24.71 -39.18 22.09
N LYS A 20 -24.17 -38.99 23.30
CA LYS A 20 -23.76 -37.66 23.78
C LYS A 20 -22.26 -37.48 23.52
N ARG A 21 -21.88 -37.09 22.30
CA ARG A 21 -20.53 -36.52 22.04
C ARG A 21 -20.48 -35.12 22.65
N ARG A 22 -19.96 -34.99 23.87
CA ARG A 22 -19.51 -33.69 24.41
C ARG A 22 -18.35 -33.19 23.56
N SER A 23 -18.49 -32.00 22.99
CA SER A 23 -17.46 -31.33 22.22
C SER A 23 -16.32 -30.87 23.13
N ASP A 24 -15.07 -31.19 22.78
CA ASP A 24 -13.89 -30.71 23.49
C ASP A 24 -13.77 -29.16 23.38
N PRO A 25 -13.90 -28.41 24.49
CA PRO A 25 -13.81 -26.95 24.49
C PRO A 25 -12.46 -26.42 23.99
N GLN A 26 -11.37 -27.18 24.14
CA GLN A 26 -10.04 -26.77 23.70
C GLN A 26 -9.96 -26.72 22.17
N ASN A 27 -10.52 -27.74 21.50
CA ASN A 27 -10.60 -27.79 20.04
C ASN A 27 -11.46 -26.66 19.47
N ILE A 28 -12.57 -26.31 20.13
CA ILE A 28 -13.41 -25.17 19.71
C ILE A 28 -12.63 -23.86 19.82
N ASN A 29 -11.94 -23.62 20.94
CA ASN A 29 -11.14 -22.42 21.13
C ASN A 29 -9.99 -22.31 20.12
N ALA A 30 -9.35 -23.42 19.76
CA ALA A 30 -8.32 -23.45 18.72
C ALA A 30 -8.89 -23.06 17.33
N ILE A 31 -10.06 -23.61 16.97
CA ILE A 31 -10.77 -23.24 15.73
C ILE A 31 -11.11 -21.75 15.73
N TRP A 32 -11.59 -21.23 16.86
CA TRP A 32 -11.97 -19.82 16.98
C TRP A 32 -10.77 -18.90 16.85
N ARG A 33 -9.69 -19.16 17.60
CA ARG A 33 -8.44 -18.40 17.49
C ARG A 33 -7.86 -18.42 16.08
N PHE A 34 -7.88 -19.57 15.42
CA PHE A 34 -7.42 -19.66 14.04
C PHE A 34 -8.30 -18.85 13.10
N LEU A 35 -9.62 -18.99 13.16
CA LEU A 35 -10.50 -18.30 12.22
C LEU A 35 -10.61 -16.79 12.49
N ASP A 36 -10.54 -16.35 13.75
CA ASP A 36 -10.64 -14.93 14.15
C ASP A 36 -9.37 -14.13 13.81
N ASN A 37 -8.31 -14.82 13.38
CA ASN A 37 -7.08 -14.24 12.86
C ASN A 37 -7.29 -13.54 11.50
N ASP A 38 -6.69 -12.36 11.32
CA ASP A 38 -6.82 -11.53 10.10
C ASP A 38 -6.31 -12.21 8.81
N LEU A 39 -5.46 -13.25 8.94
CA LEU A 39 -5.01 -14.08 7.82
C LEU A 39 -6.13 -14.96 7.25
N HIS A 40 -7.08 -15.39 8.08
CA HIS A 40 -8.09 -16.39 7.70
C HIS A 40 -9.50 -15.81 7.62
N SER A 41 -9.76 -14.71 8.32
CA SER A 41 -10.96 -13.90 8.12
C SER A 41 -10.63 -12.43 8.27
N LYS A 42 -11.30 -11.53 7.55
CA LYS A 42 -11.14 -10.08 7.65
C LYS A 42 -12.31 -9.45 8.35
N LEU A 43 -12.06 -8.57 9.32
CA LEU A 43 -13.10 -7.77 9.94
C LEU A 43 -13.79 -6.89 8.90
N CYS A 44 -15.12 -6.84 8.94
CA CYS A 44 -15.88 -6.02 8.01
C CYS A 44 -15.93 -4.59 8.55
N PRO A 45 -15.58 -3.56 7.76
CA PRO A 45 -15.68 -2.17 8.23
C PRO A 45 -17.12 -1.63 8.16
N GLY A 46 -17.99 -2.31 7.42
CA GLY A 46 -19.33 -1.84 7.07
C GLY A 46 -20.28 -1.69 8.25
N LYS A 47 -21.15 -0.67 8.15
CA LYS A 47 -22.13 -0.31 9.18
C LYS A 47 -23.28 -1.32 9.34
N ARG A 48 -23.50 -2.20 8.37
CA ARG A 48 -24.52 -3.27 8.47
C ARG A 48 -23.90 -4.66 8.63
N ASP A 49 -22.59 -4.70 8.85
CA ASP A 49 -21.82 -5.93 8.90
C ASP A 49 -21.63 -6.44 10.34
N TYR A 50 -22.73 -6.71 11.06
CA TYR A 50 -22.68 -7.40 12.36
C TYR A 50 -23.62 -8.61 12.40
N CYS A 51 -23.31 -9.54 13.29
CA CYS A 51 -24.16 -10.70 13.58
C CYS A 51 -24.61 -10.63 15.04
N LYS A 52 -25.88 -10.99 15.29
CA LYS A 52 -26.42 -11.19 16.63
C LYS A 52 -26.80 -12.66 16.78
N ARG A 53 -26.28 -13.33 17.81
CA ARG A 53 -26.67 -14.70 18.17
C ARG A 53 -26.63 -14.82 19.69
N ASN A 54 -27.68 -15.38 20.28
CA ASN A 54 -27.80 -15.55 21.74
C ASN A 54 -27.53 -14.26 22.54
N LYS A 55 -28.14 -13.13 22.10
CA LYS A 55 -27.97 -11.78 22.68
C LYS A 55 -26.54 -11.19 22.59
N VAL A 56 -25.56 -11.93 22.08
CA VAL A 56 -24.21 -11.43 21.81
C VAL A 56 -24.16 -10.82 20.41
N ILE A 57 -23.76 -9.55 20.34
CA ILE A 57 -23.51 -8.83 19.08
C ILE A 57 -22.01 -8.83 18.82
N LYS A 58 -21.63 -9.27 17.61
CA LYS A 58 -20.24 -9.28 17.16
C LYS A 58 -20.15 -8.70 15.76
N GLN A 59 -19.11 -7.93 15.50
CA GLN A 59 -18.81 -7.43 14.16
C GLN A 59 -18.52 -8.62 13.24
N LYS A 60 -19.11 -8.62 12.04
CA LYS A 60 -18.87 -9.69 11.07
C LYS A 60 -17.40 -9.68 10.67
N ARG A 61 -16.89 -10.88 10.44
CA ARG A 61 -15.65 -11.12 9.70
C ARG A 61 -15.98 -11.96 8.48
N TYR A 62 -15.44 -11.61 7.33
CA TYR A 62 -15.57 -12.42 6.12
C TYR A 62 -14.39 -13.38 6.03
N LEU A 63 -14.67 -14.65 5.75
CA LEU A 63 -13.61 -15.61 5.46
C LEU A 63 -12.75 -15.13 4.28
N CYS A 64 -11.43 -15.24 4.44
CA CYS A 64 -10.44 -14.89 3.41
C CYS A 64 -10.30 -15.96 2.33
N ASN A 65 -10.74 -17.19 2.63
CA ASN A 65 -10.72 -18.34 1.73
C ASN A 65 -11.93 -19.24 2.03
N THR A 66 -12.12 -20.32 1.27
CA THR A 66 -13.20 -21.28 1.53
C THR A 66 -12.99 -22.00 2.86
N MET A 67 -14.08 -22.38 3.54
CA MET A 67 -14.01 -23.17 4.78
C MET A 67 -13.21 -24.46 4.60
N ARG A 68 -13.27 -25.07 3.42
CA ARG A 68 -12.52 -26.29 3.07
C ARG A 68 -11.02 -26.03 2.95
N ASN A 69 -10.60 -24.93 2.34
CA ASN A 69 -9.18 -24.59 2.25
C ASN A 69 -8.61 -24.18 3.62
N LEU A 70 -9.37 -23.41 4.39
CA LEU A 70 -8.96 -23.03 5.75
C LEU A 70 -8.87 -24.23 6.69
N HIS A 71 -9.72 -25.24 6.52
CA HIS A 71 -9.62 -26.50 7.27
C HIS A 71 -8.35 -27.28 6.94
N LYS A 72 -7.95 -27.32 5.65
CA LYS A 72 -6.66 -27.92 5.25
C LYS A 72 -5.49 -27.16 5.88
N GLU A 73 -5.50 -25.83 5.81
CA GLU A 73 -4.46 -24.99 6.44
C GLU A 73 -4.40 -25.20 7.96
N PHE A 74 -5.55 -25.27 8.63
CA PHE A 74 -5.65 -25.56 10.06
C PHE A 74 -5.05 -26.93 10.41
N SER A 75 -5.39 -27.96 9.63
CA SER A 75 -4.90 -29.33 9.84
C SER A 75 -3.39 -29.45 9.66
N ILE A 76 -2.82 -28.66 8.73
CA ILE A 76 -1.36 -28.57 8.52
C ILE A 76 -0.70 -27.82 9.68
N ARG A 77 -1.32 -26.73 10.16
CA ARG A 77 -0.74 -25.87 11.20
C ARG A 77 -0.84 -26.46 12.61
N TYR A 78 -1.87 -27.26 12.88
CA TYR A 78 -2.08 -27.92 14.16
C TYR A 78 -2.22 -29.44 13.96
N PRO A 79 -1.12 -30.15 13.65
CA PRO A 79 -1.17 -31.59 13.38
C PRO A 79 -1.64 -32.40 14.60
N ASN A 80 -1.43 -31.88 15.81
CA ASN A 80 -1.85 -32.51 17.07
C ASN A 80 -3.34 -32.31 17.39
N ILE A 81 -4.06 -31.51 16.59
CA ILE A 81 -5.50 -31.23 16.78
C ILE A 81 -6.27 -31.85 15.62
N THR A 82 -6.82 -33.03 15.84
CA THR A 82 -7.59 -33.74 14.80
C THR A 82 -9.05 -33.28 14.79
N VAL A 83 -9.40 -32.43 13.82
CA VAL A 83 -10.76 -31.93 13.63
C VAL A 83 -11.30 -32.39 12.28
N SER A 84 -12.46 -33.07 12.27
CA SER A 84 -13.15 -33.39 11.02
C SER A 84 -13.75 -32.15 10.36
N TYR A 85 -13.89 -32.17 9.03
CA TYR A 85 -14.45 -31.02 8.29
C TYR A 85 -15.90 -30.68 8.71
N SER A 86 -16.69 -31.69 9.09
CA SER A 86 -18.05 -31.48 9.60
C SER A 86 -18.04 -30.76 10.95
N PHE A 87 -17.16 -31.17 11.88
CA PHE A 87 -16.98 -30.50 13.16
C PHE A 87 -16.45 -29.07 13.01
N TRP A 88 -15.50 -28.87 12.09
CA TRP A 88 -14.96 -27.56 11.71
C TRP A 88 -16.04 -26.59 11.26
N CYS A 89 -16.89 -27.01 10.32
CA CYS A 89 -17.97 -26.18 9.82
C CYS A 89 -19.02 -25.86 10.89
N LYS A 90 -19.35 -26.83 11.74
CA LYS A 90 -20.34 -26.68 12.81
C LYS A 90 -19.87 -25.71 13.90
N ASN A 91 -18.58 -25.73 14.23
CA ASN A 91 -18.00 -24.92 15.31
C ASN A 91 -17.37 -23.61 14.86
N ARG A 92 -17.58 -23.23 13.59
CA ARG A 92 -17.21 -21.89 13.10
C ARG A 92 -17.90 -20.81 13.95
N PRO A 93 -17.17 -19.78 14.42
CA PRO A 93 -17.77 -18.64 15.10
C PRO A 93 -18.89 -18.00 14.28
N PHE A 94 -20.02 -17.68 14.90
CA PHE A 94 -21.20 -17.20 14.18
C PHE A 94 -21.02 -15.82 13.52
N TRP A 95 -20.03 -15.04 13.99
CA TRP A 95 -19.68 -13.74 13.42
C TRP A 95 -18.69 -13.86 12.26
N ILE A 96 -18.12 -15.04 12.02
CA ILE A 96 -17.24 -15.30 10.89
C ILE A 96 -18.07 -15.98 9.80
N VAL A 97 -18.43 -15.21 8.77
CA VAL A 97 -19.43 -15.60 7.78
C VAL A 97 -18.83 -15.75 6.38
N PRO A 98 -19.43 -16.58 5.50
CA PRO A 98 -19.07 -16.58 4.10
C PRO A 98 -19.58 -15.28 3.46
N ARG A 99 -18.98 -14.87 2.35
CA ARG A 99 -19.31 -13.61 1.67
C ARG A 99 -20.66 -13.73 0.94
N LYS A 100 -21.50 -12.68 1.03
CA LYS A 100 -22.69 -12.51 0.19
C LYS A 100 -22.37 -11.61 -1.01
N VAL A 101 -23.12 -11.72 -2.11
CA VAL A 101 -22.95 -10.88 -3.32
C VAL A 101 -23.18 -9.39 -3.04
N THR A 102 -24.03 -9.03 -2.08
CA THR A 102 -24.23 -7.66 -1.58
C THR A 102 -23.09 -7.13 -0.69
N SER A 103 -22.11 -7.99 -0.38
CA SER A 103 -20.96 -7.73 0.49
C SER A 103 -19.66 -7.82 -0.32
N ARG A 104 -19.60 -7.09 -1.43
CA ARG A 104 -18.45 -7.06 -2.34
C ARG A 104 -17.20 -6.58 -1.60
N ASP A 105 -16.03 -7.08 -2.02
CA ASP A 105 -14.76 -6.57 -1.50
C ASP A 105 -14.58 -5.09 -1.86
N THR A 106 -14.72 -4.23 -0.85
CA THR A 106 -14.32 -2.83 -0.92
C THR A 106 -12.93 -2.68 -0.27
N CYS A 107 -12.07 -1.88 -0.91
CA CYS A 107 -10.68 -1.65 -0.48
C CYS A 107 -9.85 -2.94 -0.41
N GLY A 108 -9.76 -3.67 -1.53
CA GLY A 108 -8.86 -4.81 -1.68
C GLY A 108 -7.48 -4.38 -2.17
N CYS A 109 -6.46 -5.20 -1.90
CA CYS A 109 -5.10 -4.94 -2.39
C CYS A 109 -5.02 -5.16 -3.91
N THR A 110 -4.62 -4.11 -4.64
CA THR A 110 -4.45 -4.13 -6.11
C THR A 110 -3.50 -5.23 -6.55
N CYS A 111 -2.35 -5.40 -5.87
CA CYS A 111 -1.37 -6.45 -6.17
C CYS A 111 -2.03 -7.85 -6.09
N CYS A 112 -2.73 -8.13 -4.99
CA CYS A 112 -3.41 -9.41 -4.80
C CYS A 112 -4.55 -9.64 -5.80
N PHE A 113 -5.33 -8.61 -6.11
CA PHE A 113 -6.45 -8.72 -7.05
C PHE A 113 -5.98 -8.91 -8.49
N ASN A 114 -4.96 -8.18 -8.92
CA ASN A 114 -4.41 -8.31 -10.26
C ASN A 114 -3.81 -9.70 -10.48
N MET A 115 -3.04 -10.21 -9.51
CA MET A 115 -2.50 -11.57 -9.58
C MET A 115 -3.62 -12.63 -9.63
N ALA A 116 -4.69 -12.46 -8.84
CA ALA A 116 -5.83 -13.37 -8.87
C ALA A 116 -6.55 -13.38 -10.22
N LEU A 117 -6.75 -12.20 -10.82
CA LEU A 117 -7.39 -12.07 -12.13
C LEU A 117 -6.53 -12.70 -13.24
N LEU A 118 -5.21 -12.54 -13.18
CA LEU A 118 -4.27 -13.11 -14.14
C LEU A 118 -4.17 -14.64 -14.03
N VAL A 119 -4.00 -15.17 -12.81
CA VAL A 119 -4.00 -16.64 -12.58
C VAL A 119 -5.29 -17.29 -13.04
N GLN A 120 -6.44 -16.69 -12.73
CA GLN A 120 -7.74 -17.18 -13.21
C GLN A 120 -7.81 -17.18 -14.74
N ALA A 121 -7.23 -16.19 -15.40
CA ALA A 121 -7.23 -16.13 -16.86
C ALA A 121 -6.34 -17.20 -17.48
N LEU A 122 -5.11 -17.37 -16.98
CA LEU A 122 -4.20 -18.43 -17.45
C LEU A 122 -4.76 -19.84 -17.20
N ASN A 123 -5.49 -20.05 -16.10
CA ASN A 123 -6.20 -21.31 -15.85
C ASN A 123 -7.38 -21.51 -16.82
N ARG A 124 -8.17 -20.46 -17.12
CA ARG A 124 -9.24 -20.54 -18.15
C ARG A 124 -8.70 -20.90 -19.53
N MET A 125 -7.52 -20.37 -19.88
CA MET A 125 -6.79 -20.71 -21.11
C MET A 125 -6.06 -22.06 -21.02
N LYS A 126 -6.24 -22.81 -19.92
CA LYS A 126 -5.66 -24.14 -19.67
C LYS A 126 -4.12 -24.18 -19.69
N VAL A 127 -3.45 -23.03 -19.54
CA VAL A 127 -1.99 -22.92 -19.47
C VAL A 127 -1.47 -23.36 -18.11
N LEU A 128 -2.13 -22.89 -17.04
CA LEU A 128 -1.82 -23.28 -15.67
C LEU A 128 -2.73 -24.41 -15.20
N THR A 129 -2.15 -25.36 -14.46
CA THR A 129 -2.93 -26.41 -13.79
C THR A 129 -3.67 -25.88 -12.56
N GLU A 130 -3.08 -24.88 -11.91
CA GLU A 130 -3.47 -24.28 -10.66
C GLU A 130 -4.70 -23.39 -10.86
N GLY A 131 -5.77 -23.65 -10.11
CA GLY A 131 -7.04 -22.94 -10.27
C GLY A 131 -7.09 -21.60 -9.54
N ASN A 132 -6.11 -21.32 -8.67
CA ASN A 132 -6.10 -20.12 -7.85
C ASN A 132 -4.70 -19.75 -7.36
N VAL A 133 -4.58 -18.52 -6.88
CA VAL A 133 -3.33 -17.93 -6.39
C VAL A 133 -2.69 -18.73 -5.24
N SER A 134 -3.49 -19.41 -4.41
CA SER A 134 -2.94 -20.19 -3.28
C SER A 134 -2.25 -21.45 -3.78
N GLU A 135 -2.80 -22.11 -4.79
CA GLU A 135 -2.17 -23.25 -5.47
C GLU A 135 -0.90 -22.82 -6.20
N VAL A 136 -0.94 -21.71 -6.94
CA VAL A 136 0.25 -21.11 -7.55
C VAL A 136 1.29 -20.82 -6.49
N THR A 137 0.94 -20.14 -5.40
CA THR A 137 1.91 -19.83 -4.31
C THR A 137 2.58 -21.09 -3.75
N ARG A 138 1.88 -22.23 -3.74
CA ARG A 138 2.40 -23.51 -3.24
C ARG A 138 3.49 -24.10 -4.15
N THR A 139 3.44 -23.90 -5.46
CA THR A 139 4.49 -24.41 -6.37
C THR A 139 5.84 -23.72 -6.14
N PHE A 140 5.79 -22.45 -5.75
CA PHE A 140 6.97 -21.64 -5.43
C PHE A 140 7.54 -21.86 -4.02
N CYS A 141 6.83 -22.57 -3.13
CA CYS A 141 7.19 -22.69 -1.72
C CYS A 141 7.49 -24.13 -1.31
N CYS A 142 8.26 -24.30 -0.23
CA CYS A 142 8.38 -25.59 0.45
C CYS A 142 7.01 -26.09 0.95
N ALA A 143 6.88 -27.41 1.13
CA ALA A 143 5.67 -28.03 1.69
C ALA A 143 5.26 -27.39 3.04
N GLN A 144 6.24 -27.16 3.91
CA GLN A 144 6.11 -26.26 5.06
C GLN A 144 6.49 -24.84 4.63
N LYS A 145 5.48 -24.08 4.21
CA LYS A 145 5.65 -22.69 3.76
C LYS A 145 6.05 -21.79 4.93
N THR A 146 7.15 -21.06 4.77
CA THR A 146 7.60 -20.03 5.71
C THR A 146 7.59 -18.64 5.06
N GLU A 147 7.79 -17.59 5.85
CA GLU A 147 7.98 -16.22 5.34
C GLU A 147 9.16 -16.14 4.38
N LYS A 148 10.29 -16.78 4.71
CA LYS A 148 11.48 -16.85 3.86
C LYS A 148 11.19 -17.47 2.48
N CYS A 149 10.25 -18.43 2.39
CA CYS A 149 9.83 -18.97 1.09
C CYS A 149 9.17 -17.90 0.21
N LEU A 150 8.31 -17.07 0.80
CA LEU A 150 7.57 -16.01 0.10
C LEU A 150 8.48 -14.83 -0.27
N LEU A 151 9.43 -14.49 0.60
CA LEU A 151 10.43 -13.44 0.36
C LEU A 151 11.53 -13.85 -0.64
N ARG A 152 11.55 -15.12 -1.06
CA ARG A 152 12.58 -15.73 -1.93
C ARG A 152 13.97 -15.86 -1.27
N GLU A 153 14.01 -15.89 0.05
CA GLU A 153 15.22 -16.06 0.87
C GLU A 153 15.45 -17.53 1.29
N CYS A 154 14.52 -18.43 0.99
CA CYS A 154 14.64 -19.84 1.36
C CYS A 154 15.55 -20.61 0.40
N LEU A 155 16.68 -21.11 0.90
CA LEU A 155 17.67 -21.88 0.12
C LEU A 155 17.10 -23.10 -0.62
N LYS A 156 15.97 -23.67 -0.15
CA LYS A 156 15.35 -24.86 -0.75
C LYS A 156 14.41 -24.56 -1.92
N CYS A 157 13.82 -23.36 -1.97
CA CYS A 157 12.76 -23.05 -2.95
C CYS A 157 12.87 -21.67 -3.60
N LYS A 158 13.95 -20.92 -3.35
CA LYS A 158 14.18 -19.58 -3.92
C LYS A 158 14.23 -19.58 -5.46
N ASP A 159 14.62 -20.71 -6.05
CA ASP A 159 14.75 -20.89 -7.50
C ASP A 159 13.57 -21.69 -8.11
N ASN A 160 12.58 -22.07 -7.31
CA ASN A 160 11.40 -22.78 -7.82
C ASN A 160 10.64 -21.91 -8.82
N THR A 161 10.29 -22.51 -9.95
CA THR A 161 9.45 -21.93 -11.00
C THR A 161 8.15 -22.72 -11.14
N ILE A 162 7.21 -22.20 -11.92
CA ILE A 162 5.98 -22.90 -12.28
C ILE A 162 6.10 -23.49 -13.67
N SER A 163 5.46 -24.65 -13.90
CA SER A 163 5.42 -25.29 -15.20
C SER A 163 4.12 -24.95 -15.93
N TYR A 164 4.21 -24.78 -17.25
CA TYR A 164 3.07 -24.52 -18.13
C TYR A 164 2.70 -25.78 -18.91
N LYS A 165 1.40 -25.98 -19.15
CA LYS A 165 0.92 -26.96 -20.12
C LYS A 165 1.24 -26.50 -21.55
N PRO A 166 1.32 -27.41 -22.55
CA PRO A 166 1.44 -27.01 -23.94
C PRO A 166 0.36 -25.98 -24.32
N TYR A 167 0.76 -24.88 -24.93
CA TYR A 167 -0.12 -23.79 -25.33
C TYR A 167 0.31 -23.21 -26.69
N GLN A 168 -0.63 -22.56 -27.38
CA GLN A 168 -0.35 -21.85 -28.62
C GLN A 168 -0.04 -20.39 -28.30
N SER A 169 1.20 -19.95 -28.59
CA SER A 169 1.68 -18.61 -28.22
C SER A 169 0.81 -17.47 -28.77
N THR A 170 0.23 -17.64 -29.96
CA THR A 170 -0.60 -16.63 -30.63
C THR A 170 -2.08 -16.69 -30.24
N GLU A 171 -2.49 -17.66 -29.40
CA GLU A 171 -3.87 -17.72 -28.91
C GLU A 171 -4.18 -16.47 -28.09
N VAL A 172 -5.30 -15.81 -28.39
CA VAL A 172 -5.66 -14.55 -27.74
C VAL A 172 -6.49 -14.83 -26.50
N GLY A 173 -5.97 -14.42 -25.35
CA GLY A 173 -6.66 -14.46 -24.07
C GLY A 173 -7.14 -13.08 -23.65
N HIS A 174 -7.87 -13.03 -22.53
CA HIS A 174 -8.17 -11.78 -21.87
C HIS A 174 -8.23 -11.92 -20.35
N PHE A 175 -7.88 -10.84 -19.66
CA PHE A 175 -8.03 -10.71 -18.22
C PHE A 175 -8.35 -9.27 -17.85
N PHE A 176 -8.80 -9.07 -16.62
CA PHE A 176 -9.00 -7.73 -16.08
C PHE A 176 -7.82 -7.34 -15.18
N LYS A 177 -7.39 -6.09 -15.24
CA LYS A 177 -6.34 -5.53 -14.40
C LYS A 177 -6.86 -4.22 -13.80
N TRP A 178 -6.75 -4.07 -12.49
CA TRP A 178 -6.93 -2.78 -11.83
C TRP A 178 -5.69 -1.94 -12.10
N THR A 179 -5.88 -0.75 -12.69
CA THR A 179 -4.84 0.21 -13.01
C THR A 179 -5.27 1.61 -12.57
N THR A 180 -4.29 2.47 -12.29
CA THR A 180 -4.50 3.85 -11.92
C THR A 180 -4.09 4.74 -13.10
N ARG A 181 -5.02 5.54 -13.62
CA ARG A 181 -4.78 6.46 -14.73
C ARG A 181 -4.98 7.90 -14.29
N LYS A 182 -4.14 8.80 -14.79
CA LYS A 182 -4.35 10.24 -14.68
C LYS A 182 -5.18 10.69 -15.88
N GLU A 183 -6.31 11.31 -15.61
CA GLU A 183 -7.16 11.95 -16.63
C GLU A 183 -7.12 13.46 -16.38
N SER A 184 -6.97 14.24 -17.45
CA SER A 184 -7.15 15.68 -17.40
C SER A 184 -8.62 16.03 -17.64
N TYR A 185 -9.12 17.01 -16.91
CA TYR A 185 -10.41 17.63 -17.16
C TYR A 185 -10.31 19.14 -16.93
N PHE A 186 -11.16 19.90 -17.58
CA PHE A 186 -11.29 21.33 -17.35
C PHE A 186 -12.33 21.58 -16.26
N ASP A 187 -11.98 22.37 -15.26
CA ASP A 187 -12.96 22.79 -14.27
C ASP A 187 -13.93 23.84 -14.84
N LYS A 188 -14.92 24.24 -14.03
CA LYS A 188 -15.90 25.28 -14.39
C LYS A 188 -15.28 26.65 -14.74
N TYR A 189 -13.99 26.84 -14.50
CA TYR A 189 -13.21 28.04 -14.82
C TYR A 189 -12.21 27.80 -15.94
N GLN A 190 -12.36 26.72 -16.74
CA GLN A 190 -11.45 26.34 -17.82
C GLN A 190 -10.00 26.10 -17.36
N LYS A 191 -9.80 25.78 -16.07
CA LYS A 191 -8.49 25.42 -15.55
C LYS A 191 -8.29 23.92 -15.68
N GLN A 192 -7.24 23.51 -16.39
CA GLN A 192 -6.89 22.10 -16.52
C GLN A 192 -6.49 21.55 -15.16
N LYS A 193 -7.20 20.52 -14.71
CA LYS A 193 -6.91 19.76 -13.50
C LYS A 193 -6.71 18.30 -13.89
N SER A 194 -5.79 17.63 -13.19
CA SER A 194 -5.61 16.19 -13.33
C SER A 194 -6.30 15.48 -12.17
N ILE A 195 -7.07 14.45 -12.50
CA ILE A 195 -7.65 13.52 -11.53
C ILE A 195 -7.02 12.16 -11.73
N THR A 196 -6.71 11.50 -10.63
CA THR A 196 -6.24 10.11 -10.64
C THR A 196 -7.43 9.19 -10.43
N LYS A 197 -7.72 8.32 -11.39
CA LYS A 197 -8.82 7.35 -11.33
C LYS A 197 -8.28 5.93 -11.35
N THR A 198 -8.73 5.11 -10.41
CA THR A 198 -8.48 3.67 -10.44
C THR A 198 -9.61 2.96 -11.19
N ILE A 199 -9.26 2.30 -12.29
CA ILE A 199 -10.21 1.62 -13.18
C ILE A 199 -9.87 0.14 -13.30
N LYS A 200 -10.89 -0.68 -13.51
CA LYS A 200 -10.71 -2.10 -13.87
C LYS A 200 -10.76 -2.22 -15.39
N GLN A 201 -9.60 -2.31 -16.02
CA GLN A 201 -9.47 -2.39 -17.46
C GLN A 201 -9.49 -3.85 -17.93
N LYS A 202 -10.17 -4.15 -19.04
CA LYS A 202 -10.05 -5.42 -19.75
C LYS A 202 -8.84 -5.33 -20.69
N LEU A 203 -7.90 -6.26 -20.53
CA LEU A 203 -6.74 -6.42 -21.40
C LEU A 203 -6.96 -7.66 -22.27
N ILE A 204 -6.73 -7.50 -23.57
CA ILE A 204 -6.83 -8.56 -24.58
C ILE A 204 -5.44 -8.62 -25.22
N MET A 205 -4.80 -9.79 -25.15
CA MET A 205 -3.43 -9.96 -25.63
C MET A 205 -3.15 -11.43 -25.94
N PRO A 206 -2.12 -11.72 -26.76
CA PRO A 206 -1.61 -13.07 -26.96
C PRO A 206 -1.19 -13.76 -25.66
N LEU A 207 -1.28 -15.08 -25.63
CA LEU A 207 -1.05 -15.87 -24.43
C LEU A 207 0.41 -15.81 -23.92
N ASN A 208 1.38 -15.70 -24.83
CA ASN A 208 2.78 -15.49 -24.45
C ASN A 208 2.99 -14.15 -23.70
N GLU A 209 2.29 -13.08 -24.08
CA GLU A 209 2.33 -11.80 -23.37
C GLU A 209 1.66 -11.90 -22.00
N MET A 210 0.56 -12.65 -21.87
CA MET A 210 -0.07 -12.91 -20.58
C MET A 210 0.85 -13.68 -19.62
N ILE A 211 1.62 -14.64 -20.14
CA ILE A 211 2.61 -15.40 -19.37
C ILE A 211 3.75 -14.48 -18.95
N PHE A 212 4.24 -13.62 -19.86
CA PHE A 212 5.28 -12.64 -19.55
C PHE A 212 4.85 -11.67 -18.43
N GLU A 213 3.61 -11.17 -18.48
CA GLU A 213 3.03 -10.37 -17.40
C GLU A 213 2.95 -11.13 -16.07
N PHE A 214 2.65 -12.43 -16.12
CA PHE A 214 2.60 -13.28 -14.93
C PHE A 214 4.00 -13.48 -14.35
N GLU A 215 4.99 -13.84 -15.17
CA GLU A 215 6.37 -14.05 -14.75
C GLU A 215 7.02 -12.77 -14.21
N GLY A 216 6.74 -11.62 -14.85
CA GLY A 216 7.21 -10.32 -14.38
C GLY A 216 6.58 -9.88 -13.04
N SER A 217 5.39 -10.37 -12.69
CA SER A 217 4.67 -9.93 -11.49
C SER A 217 4.64 -10.95 -10.34
N ILE A 218 4.89 -12.24 -10.60
CA ILE A 218 4.72 -13.31 -9.60
C ILE A 218 5.69 -13.17 -8.43
N ILE A 219 6.97 -12.86 -8.68
CA ILE A 219 7.96 -12.71 -7.61
C ILE A 219 7.62 -11.53 -6.71
N ASN A 220 7.23 -10.39 -7.29
CA ASN A 220 6.82 -9.22 -6.53
C ASN A 220 5.55 -9.48 -5.69
N PHE A 221 4.60 -10.21 -6.26
CA PHE A 221 3.42 -10.67 -5.52
C PHE A 221 3.77 -11.61 -4.35
N LEU A 222 4.70 -12.56 -4.55
CA LEU A 222 5.16 -13.46 -3.49
C LEU A 222 5.87 -12.67 -2.38
N LYS A 223 6.80 -11.78 -2.72
CA LYS A 223 7.47 -10.90 -1.75
C LYS A 223 6.45 -10.04 -0.99
N HIS A 224 5.47 -9.45 -1.67
CA HIS A 224 4.36 -8.71 -1.05
C HIS A 224 3.58 -9.55 -0.03
N LYS A 225 3.22 -10.79 -0.38
CA LYS A 225 2.62 -11.73 0.59
C LYS A 225 3.55 -12.06 1.76
N GLY A 226 4.84 -12.23 1.48
CA GLY A 226 5.86 -12.50 2.49
C GLY A 226 5.96 -11.37 3.51
N ARG A 227 6.08 -10.11 3.05
CA ARG A 227 6.12 -8.93 3.90
C ARG A 227 4.82 -8.77 4.71
N SER A 228 3.66 -8.95 4.08
CA SER A 228 2.38 -8.91 4.79
C SER A 228 2.30 -9.95 5.91
N LEU A 229 2.76 -11.18 5.66
CA LEU A 229 2.81 -12.25 6.67
C LEU A 229 3.78 -11.92 7.80
N HIS A 230 4.98 -11.43 7.46
CA HIS A 230 6.00 -11.06 8.43
C HIS A 230 5.54 -9.96 9.38
N GLN A 231 5.05 -8.84 8.83
CA GLN A 231 4.54 -7.72 9.62
C GLN A 231 3.44 -8.18 10.59
N TYR A 232 2.51 -9.00 10.11
CA TYR A 232 1.45 -9.58 10.93
C TYR A 232 1.99 -10.42 12.08
N ASN A 233 2.92 -11.32 11.80
CA ASN A 233 3.48 -12.20 12.83
C ASN A 233 4.29 -11.41 13.87
N GLN A 234 5.11 -10.45 13.45
CA GLN A 234 5.93 -9.64 14.35
C GLN A 234 5.09 -8.75 15.27
N ILE A 235 4.11 -8.04 14.71
CA ILE A 235 3.22 -7.16 15.49
C ILE A 235 2.33 -7.98 16.42
N SER A 236 1.80 -9.13 15.97
CA SER A 236 0.99 -10.01 16.82
C SER A 236 1.80 -10.58 17.97
N LYS A 237 3.01 -11.09 17.69
CA LYS A 237 3.93 -11.60 18.72
C LYS A 237 4.27 -10.51 19.72
N LYS A 238 4.62 -9.31 19.26
CA LYS A 238 4.95 -8.18 20.15
C LYS A 238 3.76 -7.77 21.01
N LYS A 239 2.55 -7.73 20.46
CA LYS A 239 1.31 -7.46 21.20
C LYS A 239 1.09 -8.46 22.33
N GLU A 240 1.33 -9.75 22.10
CA GLU A 240 1.19 -10.80 23.11
C GLU A 240 2.31 -10.75 24.16
N SER A 241 3.50 -10.30 23.77
CA SER A 241 4.70 -10.21 24.62
C SER A 241 5.00 -8.79 25.11
N LEU A 242 4.00 -7.91 25.21
CA LEU A 242 4.20 -6.54 25.72
C LEU A 242 4.79 -6.57 27.14
N MET A 243 5.63 -5.60 27.45
CA MET A 243 6.13 -5.35 28.79
C MET A 243 5.24 -4.34 29.53
N PRO A 244 5.25 -4.31 30.89
CA PRO A 244 4.41 -3.37 31.65
C PRO A 244 4.69 -1.89 31.40
N ASN A 245 5.87 -1.53 30.89
CA ASN A 245 6.27 -0.17 30.52
C ASN A 245 6.04 0.15 29.03
N GLU A 246 5.48 -0.79 28.27
CA GLU A 246 5.23 -0.64 26.83
C GLU A 246 3.75 -0.43 26.53
N VAL A 247 3.46 0.53 25.64
CA VAL A 247 2.14 0.67 25.00
C VAL A 247 2.25 0.54 23.49
N MET A 248 1.45 -0.36 22.92
CA MET A 248 1.23 -0.42 21.48
C MET A 248 0.01 0.41 21.10
N ILE A 249 0.16 1.33 20.15
CA ILE A 249 -0.87 2.25 19.68
C ILE A 249 -1.17 1.94 18.22
N HIS A 250 -2.31 1.30 17.95
CA HIS A 250 -2.78 1.04 16.59
C HIS A 250 -3.71 2.17 16.15
N VAL A 251 -3.36 2.88 15.08
CA VAL A 251 -4.10 4.04 14.58
C VAL A 251 -4.52 3.89 13.13
N ASP A 252 -5.67 4.48 12.80
CA ASP A 252 -6.12 4.68 11.42
C ASP A 252 -7.15 5.82 11.33
N PHE A 253 -7.31 6.42 10.15
CA PHE A 253 -8.44 7.28 9.85
C PHE A 253 -9.60 6.46 9.31
N SER A 254 -10.74 6.53 9.99
CA SER A 254 -12.00 6.07 9.40
C SER A 254 -12.47 7.10 8.38
N GLU A 255 -13.16 6.64 7.32
CA GLU A 255 -13.89 7.55 6.43
C GLU A 255 -14.72 8.55 7.23
N ASN A 256 -14.70 9.81 6.79
CA ASN A 256 -15.41 10.91 7.43
C ASN A 256 -16.91 10.58 7.59
N TYR A 257 -17.47 11.02 8.70
CA TYR A 257 -18.90 10.89 8.95
C TYR A 257 -19.64 12.12 8.42
N SER A 258 -20.47 11.95 7.39
CA SER A 258 -21.44 12.98 7.01
C SER A 258 -22.54 13.05 8.07
N LEU A 259 -22.77 14.27 8.58
CA LEU A 259 -23.91 14.60 9.43
C LEU A 259 -25.22 14.38 8.66
N LYS A 260 -26.27 14.00 9.39
CA LYS A 260 -27.54 13.55 8.81
C LYS A 260 -28.71 13.95 9.69
N HIS A 261 -29.82 14.26 9.05
CA HIS A 261 -31.10 14.42 9.72
C HIS A 261 -31.90 13.13 9.61
N ALA A 262 -32.82 12.92 10.55
CA ALA A 262 -33.76 11.81 10.49
C ALA A 262 -34.66 11.90 9.24
N GLU A 263 -35.03 13.13 8.88
CA GLU A 263 -35.78 13.46 7.68
C GLU A 263 -35.04 14.57 6.91
N GLU A 264 -34.84 14.37 5.61
CA GLU A 264 -34.08 15.30 4.78
C GLU A 264 -34.90 15.72 3.55
N THR A 265 -34.89 17.01 3.22
CA THR A 265 -35.48 17.50 1.98
C THR A 265 -34.66 17.04 0.78
N GLN A 266 -35.29 16.96 -0.40
CA GLN A 266 -34.60 16.57 -1.63
C GLN A 266 -33.39 17.47 -1.94
N ALA A 267 -33.48 18.78 -1.64
CA ALA A 267 -32.38 19.72 -1.82
C ALA A 267 -31.16 19.41 -0.93
N PHE A 268 -31.38 18.93 0.30
CA PHE A 268 -30.30 18.53 1.20
C PHE A 268 -29.60 17.24 0.73
N HIS A 269 -30.33 16.35 0.05
CA HIS A 269 -29.78 15.09 -0.49
C HIS A 269 -28.82 15.31 -1.67
N PHE A 270 -29.06 16.32 -2.51
CA PHE A 270 -28.26 16.63 -3.71
C PHE A 270 -27.33 17.85 -3.55
N GLY A 271 -27.32 18.50 -2.39
CA GLY A 271 -26.50 19.67 -2.10
C GLY A 271 -25.14 19.36 -1.45
N GLY A 272 -24.16 20.24 -1.65
CA GLY A 272 -22.87 20.23 -0.94
C GLY A 272 -22.97 20.65 0.53
N SER A 273 -24.18 20.75 1.08
CA SER A 273 -24.46 21.26 2.43
C SER A 273 -24.19 20.26 3.56
N ARG A 274 -23.90 18.99 3.24
CA ARG A 274 -23.60 17.96 4.25
C ARG A 274 -22.21 18.15 4.84
N GLN A 275 -22.16 18.75 6.03
CA GLN A 275 -20.93 18.82 6.81
C GLN A 275 -20.43 17.40 7.15
N GLN A 276 -19.12 17.22 7.06
CA GLN A 276 -18.44 15.98 7.39
C GLN A 276 -17.57 16.18 8.63
N ILE A 277 -17.48 15.13 9.46
CA ILE A 277 -16.63 15.09 10.65
C ILE A 277 -15.54 14.03 10.43
N CYS A 278 -14.29 14.41 10.66
CA CYS A 278 -13.15 13.52 10.62
C CYS A 278 -13.12 12.63 11.86
N LEU A 279 -12.77 11.35 11.67
CA LEU A 279 -12.72 10.33 12.72
C LEU A 279 -11.33 9.67 12.73
N HIS A 280 -10.47 10.08 13.65
CA HIS A 280 -9.23 9.36 13.91
C HIS A 280 -9.47 8.29 14.96
N THR A 281 -9.27 7.03 14.58
CA THR A 281 -9.58 5.86 15.41
C THR A 281 -8.31 5.25 15.95
N VAL A 282 -8.32 4.93 17.25
CA VAL A 282 -7.13 4.44 17.96
C VAL A 282 -7.51 3.26 18.85
N VAL A 283 -6.66 2.25 18.87
CA VAL A 283 -6.74 1.13 19.82
C VAL A 283 -5.38 0.96 20.48
N ILE A 284 -5.34 1.12 21.79
CA ILE A 284 -4.12 0.90 22.57
C ILE A 284 -4.13 -0.50 23.20
N TYR A 285 -2.95 -1.09 23.30
CA TYR A 285 -2.69 -2.34 24.01
C TYR A 285 -1.59 -2.08 25.04
N PHE A 286 -1.82 -2.51 26.27
CA PHE A 286 -0.87 -2.36 27.37
C PHE A 286 -0.98 -3.55 28.31
N LYS A 287 0.09 -3.86 29.05
CA LYS A 287 0.10 -4.99 29.97
C LYS A 287 -0.08 -4.52 31.41
N SER A 288 -1.03 -5.14 32.11
CA SER A 288 -1.25 -4.91 33.54
C SER A 288 -1.60 -6.24 34.21
N ASN A 289 -0.96 -6.53 35.34
CA ASN A 289 -1.09 -7.80 36.07
C ASN A 289 -0.83 -9.03 35.20
N GLY A 290 0.17 -8.95 34.31
CA GLY A 290 0.52 -10.05 33.40
C GLY A 290 -0.42 -10.24 32.19
N ILE A 291 -1.53 -9.52 32.12
CA ILE A 291 -2.55 -9.65 31.07
C ILE A 291 -2.48 -8.44 30.13
N VAL A 292 -2.61 -8.68 28.83
CA VAL A 292 -2.72 -7.62 27.82
C VAL A 292 -4.16 -7.09 27.80
N HIS A 293 -4.31 -5.81 28.11
CA HIS A 293 -5.57 -5.09 28.06
C HIS A 293 -5.70 -4.33 26.74
N THR A 294 -6.92 -3.91 26.41
CA THR A 294 -7.21 -3.16 25.19
C THR A 294 -8.17 -2.03 25.52
N LYS A 295 -7.89 -0.82 25.01
CA LYS A 295 -8.80 0.31 25.10
C LYS A 295 -8.93 1.00 23.76
N SER A 296 -10.17 1.37 23.42
CA SER A 296 -10.52 1.97 22.12
C SER A 296 -10.88 3.44 22.27
N PHE A 297 -10.43 4.24 21.32
CA PHE A 297 -10.65 5.67 21.27
C PHE A 297 -11.06 6.13 19.88
N CYS A 298 -11.84 7.19 19.82
CA CYS A 298 -12.18 7.88 18.58
C CYS A 298 -12.10 9.38 18.83
N ILE A 299 -11.19 10.05 18.14
CA ILE A 299 -11.01 11.50 18.23
C ILE A 299 -11.73 12.15 17.06
N LEU A 300 -12.61 13.10 17.35
CA LEU A 300 -13.44 13.78 16.36
C LEU A 300 -12.87 15.18 16.07
N SER A 301 -12.86 15.58 14.81
CA SER A 301 -12.56 16.96 14.40
C SER A 301 -13.50 17.43 13.30
N GLN A 302 -13.84 18.72 13.31
CA GLN A 302 -14.48 19.38 12.16
C GLN A 302 -13.49 19.60 11.00
N SER A 303 -12.19 19.63 11.30
CA SER A 303 -11.13 19.71 10.28
C SER A 303 -11.04 18.38 9.51
N LEU A 304 -11.03 18.44 8.18
CA LEU A 304 -10.89 17.26 7.31
C LEU A 304 -9.44 17.00 6.88
N LYS A 305 -8.49 17.67 7.53
CA LYS A 305 -7.06 17.49 7.29
C LYS A 305 -6.63 16.10 7.78
N HIS A 306 -5.76 15.47 7.01
CA HIS A 306 -5.12 14.20 7.37
C HIS A 306 -3.59 14.30 7.28
N ASP A 307 -3.06 15.53 7.34
CA ASP A 307 -1.63 15.78 7.35
C ASP A 307 -1.02 15.45 8.72
N ILE A 308 0.30 15.56 8.82
CA ILE A 308 1.07 15.17 9.99
C ILE A 308 0.69 16.04 11.19
N SER A 309 0.38 17.31 10.97
CA SER A 309 -0.10 18.22 12.01
C SER A 309 -1.41 17.73 12.62
N ALA A 310 -2.38 17.34 11.76
CA ALA A 310 -3.65 16.77 12.22
C ALA A 310 -3.44 15.44 12.96
N ILE A 311 -2.58 14.54 12.44
CA ILE A 311 -2.29 13.26 13.08
C ILE A 311 -1.76 13.46 14.51
N TRP A 312 -0.76 14.33 14.69
CA TRP A 312 -0.17 14.55 16.01
C TRP A 312 -1.10 15.31 16.96
N ALA A 313 -1.94 16.22 16.46
CA ALA A 313 -3.00 16.83 17.27
C ALA A 313 -4.00 15.78 17.77
N HIS A 314 -4.41 14.84 16.91
CA HIS A 314 -5.26 13.72 17.34
C HIS A 314 -4.55 12.80 18.35
N LEU A 315 -3.26 12.53 18.16
CA LEU A 315 -2.47 11.68 19.05
C LEU A 315 -2.19 12.32 20.41
N GLN A 316 -2.15 13.66 20.50
CA GLN A 316 -1.91 14.36 21.76
C GLN A 316 -2.90 13.95 22.86
N SER A 317 -4.20 13.82 22.53
CA SER A 317 -5.21 13.33 23.48
C SER A 317 -4.90 11.92 24.01
N ILE A 318 -4.36 11.05 23.14
CA ILE A 318 -4.01 9.67 23.49
C ILE A 318 -2.75 9.63 24.35
N LEU A 319 -1.75 10.44 24.01
CA LEU A 319 -0.47 10.49 24.73
C LEU A 319 -0.62 11.11 26.12
N SER A 320 -1.48 12.13 26.28
CA SER A 320 -1.85 12.65 27.60
C SER A 320 -2.54 11.58 28.44
N TYR A 321 -3.52 10.86 27.88
CA TYR A 321 -4.18 9.76 28.57
C TYR A 321 -3.20 8.66 28.99
N ILE A 322 -2.27 8.27 28.11
CA ILE A 322 -1.23 7.29 28.45
C ILE A 322 -0.41 7.84 29.61
N SER A 323 0.12 9.06 29.51
CA SER A 323 0.98 9.68 30.54
C SER A 323 0.33 9.80 31.92
N GLU A 324 -0.99 9.97 31.97
CA GLU A 324 -1.77 10.08 33.22
C GLU A 324 -2.12 8.72 33.82
N VAL A 325 -2.56 7.77 32.98
CA VAL A 325 -3.15 6.51 33.44
C VAL A 325 -2.14 5.36 33.46
N HIS A 326 -1.07 5.45 32.68
CA HIS A 326 -0.11 4.39 32.48
C HIS A 326 1.33 4.93 32.39
N VAL A 327 2.19 4.51 33.31
CA VAL A 327 3.59 4.93 33.31
C VAL A 327 4.38 4.10 32.27
N ALA A 328 4.15 4.39 30.99
CA ALA A 328 4.95 3.83 29.90
C ALA A 328 6.07 4.78 29.49
N ASP A 329 7.25 4.22 29.23
CA ASP A 329 8.39 4.91 28.62
C ASP A 329 8.71 4.41 27.21
N THR A 330 8.06 3.33 26.75
CA THR A 330 8.22 2.79 25.39
C THR A 330 6.90 2.82 24.60
N LEU A 331 6.91 3.48 23.43
CA LEU A 331 5.76 3.57 22.51
C LEU A 331 5.98 2.74 21.25
N ILE A 332 4.97 1.98 20.85
CA ILE A 332 4.99 1.16 19.63
C ILE A 332 3.78 1.53 18.77
N PHE A 333 3.97 2.45 17.83
CA PHE A 333 2.93 2.82 16.87
C PHE A 333 2.77 1.76 15.78
N VAL A 334 1.53 1.55 15.38
CA VAL A 334 1.14 0.67 14.27
C VAL A 334 0.11 1.39 13.41
N SER A 335 0.38 1.54 12.11
CA SER A 335 -0.55 2.18 11.17
C SER A 335 -0.47 1.57 9.77
N ASP A 336 -1.40 1.94 8.88
CA ASP A 336 -1.20 1.75 7.45
C ASP A 336 -0.07 2.68 6.92
N SER A 337 0.36 2.47 5.68
CA SER A 337 1.54 3.11 5.09
C SER A 337 1.30 4.17 3.99
N PRO A 338 0.16 4.89 3.91
CA PRO A 338 -0.02 5.89 2.86
C PRO A 338 0.94 7.07 3.06
N ALA A 339 1.63 7.46 1.99
CA ALA A 339 2.65 8.51 2.04
C ALA A 339 2.08 9.88 2.41
N THR A 340 0.80 10.12 2.11
CA THR A 340 0.09 11.37 2.42
C THR A 340 -0.26 11.53 3.91
N GLN A 341 -0.12 10.47 4.73
CA GLN A 341 -0.53 10.49 6.14
C GLN A 341 0.62 10.03 7.04
N TYR A 342 0.79 8.71 7.23
CA TYR A 342 1.65 8.16 8.29
C TYR A 342 3.09 7.88 7.87
N ARG A 343 3.38 7.70 6.57
CA ARG A 343 4.73 7.30 6.10
C ARG A 343 5.37 8.36 5.21
N ASN A 344 5.96 9.38 5.82
CA ASN A 344 6.66 10.46 5.12
C ASN A 344 7.72 11.13 6.00
N LYS A 345 8.52 11.98 5.37
CA LYS A 345 9.63 12.71 6.00
C LYS A 345 9.21 13.57 7.19
N THR A 346 8.01 14.15 7.18
CA THR A 346 7.53 15.01 8.26
C THR A 346 7.15 14.18 9.48
N MET A 347 6.61 12.98 9.29
CA MET A 347 6.38 12.03 10.39
C MET A 347 7.69 11.63 11.06
N PHE A 348 8.72 11.29 10.26
CA PHE A 348 10.04 10.91 10.77
C PHE A 348 10.69 12.06 11.56
N TYR A 349 10.65 13.26 11.00
CA TYR A 349 11.14 14.46 11.68
C TYR A 349 10.47 14.68 13.04
N PHE A 350 9.14 14.56 13.11
CA PHE A 350 8.41 14.74 14.36
C PHE A 350 8.79 13.67 15.40
N LEU A 351 8.89 12.40 14.97
CA LEU A 351 9.31 11.27 15.80
C LEU A 351 10.69 11.52 16.43
N ALA A 352 11.66 11.98 15.63
CA ALA A 352 13.02 12.23 16.07
C ALA A 352 13.14 13.47 16.97
N ASN A 353 12.55 14.58 16.55
CA ASN A 353 12.91 15.90 17.10
C ASN A 353 11.84 16.53 17.98
N LYS A 354 10.57 16.10 17.93
CA LYS A 354 9.48 16.78 18.66
C LYS A 354 8.87 15.90 19.75
N LEU A 355 8.80 14.59 19.53
CA LEU A 355 8.13 13.67 20.46
C LEU A 355 8.69 13.74 21.89
N HIS A 356 10.02 13.63 22.06
CA HIS A 356 10.62 13.61 23.40
C HIS A 356 10.55 14.97 24.11
N HIS A 357 10.59 16.09 23.39
CA HIS A 357 10.38 17.41 23.98
C HIS A 357 8.96 17.58 24.54
N LEU A 358 7.95 17.05 23.84
CA LEU A 358 6.56 17.11 24.29
C LEU A 358 6.27 16.06 25.38
N TYR A 359 6.93 14.92 25.35
CA TYR A 359 6.72 13.81 26.29
C TYR A 359 8.06 13.25 26.80
N PRO A 360 8.74 13.95 27.74
CA PRO A 360 10.09 13.59 28.20
C PRO A 360 10.20 12.23 28.89
N LYS A 361 9.07 11.67 29.34
CA LYS A 361 9.00 10.34 29.94
C LYS A 361 9.20 9.21 28.93
N ILE A 362 8.98 9.49 27.64
CA ILE A 362 9.15 8.51 26.56
C ILE A 362 10.63 8.42 26.21
N LYS A 363 11.20 7.23 26.42
CA LYS A 363 12.61 6.91 26.17
C LYS A 363 12.81 6.12 24.88
N GLU A 364 11.83 5.33 24.49
CA GLU A 364 11.90 4.51 23.28
C GLU A 364 10.63 4.68 22.45
N CYS A 365 10.79 4.77 21.13
CA CYS A 365 9.66 4.81 20.23
C CYS A 365 9.97 4.07 18.94
N SER A 366 9.00 3.29 18.46
CA SER A 366 9.00 2.75 17.11
C SER A 366 7.69 3.01 16.40
N TRP A 367 7.77 3.26 15.10
CA TRP A 367 6.61 3.31 14.21
C TRP A 367 6.67 2.16 13.22
N ASN A 368 5.62 1.34 13.20
CA ASN A 368 5.54 0.12 12.41
C ASN A 368 4.39 0.24 11.40
N TYR A 369 4.67 -0.11 10.16
CA TYR A 369 3.73 0.02 9.05
C TYR A 369 3.25 -1.35 8.59
N TRP A 370 1.97 -1.44 8.30
CA TRP A 370 1.44 -2.58 7.56
C TRP A 370 1.93 -2.58 6.11
N GLU A 371 1.93 -3.76 5.47
CA GLU A 371 2.14 -3.84 4.02
C GLU A 371 0.97 -3.16 3.29
N SER A 372 1.28 -2.38 2.26
CA SER A 372 0.30 -1.62 1.47
C SER A 372 -0.95 -2.43 1.11
N GLY A 373 -2.14 -1.95 1.49
CA GLY A 373 -3.42 -2.63 1.21
C GLY A 373 -3.75 -3.80 2.15
N HIS A 374 -2.93 -4.01 3.18
CA HIS A 374 -3.13 -5.02 4.23
C HIS A 374 -3.25 -4.43 5.64
N GLY A 375 -3.33 -3.10 5.80
CA GLY A 375 -3.38 -2.42 7.10
C GLY A 375 -4.72 -2.37 7.82
N LYS A 376 -5.74 -3.05 7.31
CA LYS A 376 -7.05 -3.13 8.00
C LYS A 376 -6.90 -3.84 9.34
N GLY A 377 -7.47 -3.26 10.40
CA GLY A 377 -7.24 -3.71 11.76
C GLY A 377 -8.31 -3.30 12.77
N ALA A 378 -7.92 -3.29 14.05
CA ALA A 378 -8.82 -2.95 15.15
C ALA A 378 -9.41 -1.52 15.08
N PRO A 379 -8.68 -0.48 14.65
CA PRO A 379 -9.21 0.87 14.49
C PRO A 379 -10.42 0.97 13.54
N ASP A 380 -10.42 0.22 12.42
CA ASP A 380 -11.58 0.12 11.52
C ASP A 380 -12.87 -0.30 12.25
N GLY A 381 -12.73 -1.22 13.22
CA GLY A 381 -13.84 -1.67 14.05
C GLY A 381 -14.43 -0.56 14.90
N VAL A 382 -13.58 0.31 15.46
CA VAL A 382 -13.98 1.50 16.23
C VAL A 382 -14.75 2.46 15.33
N GLY A 383 -14.20 2.80 14.16
CA GLY A 383 -14.86 3.66 13.18
C GLY A 383 -16.21 3.08 12.73
N GLY A 384 -16.25 1.77 12.52
CA GLY A 384 -17.49 1.04 12.22
C GLY A 384 -18.54 1.19 13.33
N VAL A 385 -18.19 0.96 14.60
CA VAL A 385 -19.13 1.08 15.74
C VAL A 385 -19.62 2.53 15.90
N THR A 386 -18.72 3.50 15.84
CA THR A 386 -19.03 4.93 15.93
C THR A 386 -20.05 5.32 14.87
N LYS A 387 -19.74 5.08 13.59
CA LYS A 387 -20.61 5.46 12.48
C LYS A 387 -21.94 4.70 12.47
N ARG A 388 -21.95 3.44 12.91
CA ARG A 388 -23.19 2.64 13.05
C ARG A 388 -24.14 3.21 14.06
N THR A 389 -23.61 3.62 15.20
CA THR A 389 -24.42 4.12 16.31
C THR A 389 -25.05 5.45 15.92
N ALA A 390 -24.28 6.36 15.33
CA ALA A 390 -24.81 7.61 14.81
C ALA A 390 -25.91 7.36 13.74
N ASP A 391 -25.66 6.49 12.76
CA ASP A 391 -26.67 6.15 11.74
C ASP A 391 -27.92 5.47 12.32
N ARG A 392 -27.77 4.66 13.37
CA ARG A 392 -28.90 4.04 14.06
C ARG A 392 -29.77 5.10 14.75
N LEU A 393 -29.16 6.06 15.43
CA LEU A 393 -29.89 7.15 16.08
C LEU A 393 -30.68 7.98 15.06
N VAL A 394 -30.06 8.27 13.90
CA VAL A 394 -30.75 8.93 12.77
C VAL A 394 -31.94 8.12 12.30
N ALA A 395 -31.77 6.82 12.11
CA ALA A 395 -32.86 5.93 11.70
C ALA A 395 -33.98 5.78 12.77
N GLU A 396 -33.67 6.07 14.03
CA GLU A 396 -34.62 6.09 15.16
C GLU A 396 -35.33 7.45 15.32
N GLY A 397 -35.11 8.39 14.40
CA GLY A 397 -35.76 9.70 14.41
C GLY A 397 -34.93 10.84 15.02
N LYS A 398 -33.66 10.60 15.39
CA LYS A 398 -32.80 11.61 15.99
C LYS A 398 -31.90 12.31 14.96
N ASP A 399 -32.01 13.62 14.86
CA ASP A 399 -31.07 14.41 14.08
C ASP A 399 -29.65 14.39 14.66
N ILE A 400 -28.67 14.11 13.81
CA ILE A 400 -27.24 14.25 14.09
C ILE A 400 -26.72 15.37 13.18
N SER A 401 -27.16 16.59 13.49
CA SER A 401 -27.03 17.77 12.63
C SER A 401 -25.82 18.64 12.95
N SER A 402 -25.17 18.45 14.10
CA SER A 402 -23.96 19.19 14.49
C SER A 402 -22.88 18.27 15.07
N TYR A 403 -21.67 18.82 15.19
CA TYR A 403 -20.52 18.16 15.81
C TYR A 403 -20.79 17.80 17.28
N GLU A 404 -21.36 18.73 18.04
CA GLU A 404 -21.64 18.59 19.47
C GLU A 404 -22.71 17.52 19.70
N ILE A 405 -23.76 17.52 18.86
CA ILE A 405 -24.81 16.50 18.92
C ILE A 405 -24.24 15.12 18.62
N LEU A 406 -23.36 15.00 17.61
CA LEU A 406 -22.67 13.74 17.30
C LEU A 406 -21.85 13.26 18.51
N LEU A 407 -20.98 14.11 19.05
CA LEU A 407 -20.11 13.75 20.18
C LEU A 407 -20.90 13.30 21.41
N ASN A 408 -21.88 14.10 21.83
CA ASN A 408 -22.74 13.78 22.97
C ASN A 408 -23.53 12.48 22.75
N SER A 409 -24.03 12.28 21.53
CA SER A 409 -24.76 11.06 21.18
C SER A 409 -23.87 9.82 21.28
N LEU A 410 -22.62 9.90 20.83
CA LEU A 410 -21.67 8.80 20.89
C LEU A 410 -21.28 8.46 22.33
N GLN A 411 -20.91 9.46 23.14
CA GLN A 411 -20.53 9.28 24.56
C GLN A 411 -21.67 8.69 25.40
N ASN A 412 -22.92 9.06 25.09
CA ASN A 412 -24.09 8.52 25.80
C ASN A 412 -24.41 7.08 25.41
N ASN A 413 -24.20 6.69 24.15
CA ASN A 413 -24.61 5.39 23.62
C ASN A 413 -23.49 4.32 23.61
N ILE A 414 -22.23 4.71 23.71
CA ILE A 414 -21.09 3.80 23.56
C ILE A 414 -20.15 3.96 24.76
N LYS A 415 -20.12 2.95 25.64
CA LYS A 415 -19.32 2.98 26.87
C LYS A 415 -17.92 2.39 26.71
N ASN A 416 -17.72 1.56 25.69
CA ASN A 416 -16.46 0.84 25.44
C ASN A 416 -15.49 1.60 24.51
N ILE A 417 -15.88 2.77 23.99
CA ILE A 417 -15.02 3.67 23.21
C ILE A 417 -14.97 5.00 23.95
N THR A 418 -13.77 5.49 24.22
CA THR A 418 -13.56 6.84 24.77
C THR A 418 -13.50 7.84 23.61
N TYR A 419 -14.24 8.93 23.71
CA TYR A 419 -14.32 9.95 22.67
C TYR A 419 -13.62 11.23 23.13
N PHE A 420 -12.74 11.75 22.27
CA PHE A 420 -12.10 13.05 22.43
C PHE A 420 -12.46 13.97 21.27
N SER A 421 -12.29 15.26 21.48
CA SER A 421 -12.51 16.33 20.50
C SER A 421 -11.24 17.12 20.32
N ILE A 422 -10.91 17.48 19.08
CA ILE A 422 -9.88 18.46 18.76
C ILE A 422 -10.42 19.49 17.77
N ASP A 423 -9.88 20.70 17.83
CA ASP A 423 -10.24 21.81 16.93
C ASP A 423 -9.08 22.20 16.00
N ASP A 424 -9.32 23.20 15.14
CA ASP A 424 -8.27 23.72 14.26
C ASP A 424 -7.15 24.42 15.02
N ALA A 425 -7.38 24.95 16.23
CA ALA A 425 -6.34 25.57 17.03
C ALA A 425 -5.32 24.52 17.50
N ASP A 426 -5.78 23.33 17.89
CA ASP A 426 -4.89 22.22 18.23
C ASP A 426 -4.04 21.76 17.04
N ILE A 427 -4.63 21.67 15.86
CA ILE A 427 -3.91 21.32 14.62
C ILE A 427 -2.90 22.42 14.26
N ASN A 428 -3.28 23.69 14.40
CA ASN A 428 -2.40 24.82 14.07
C ASN A 428 -1.20 24.91 15.04
N LYS A 429 -1.39 24.63 16.34
CA LYS A 429 -0.28 24.54 17.31
C LYS A 429 0.79 23.56 16.84
N ILE A 430 0.39 22.36 16.43
CA ILE A 430 1.32 21.35 15.91
C ILE A 430 1.93 21.81 14.58
N SER A 431 1.14 22.41 13.69
CA SER A 431 1.66 22.91 12.42
C SER A 431 2.75 23.95 12.61
N ASP A 432 2.63 24.82 13.60
CA ASP A 432 3.61 25.87 13.86
C ASP A 432 4.90 25.33 14.49
N LEU A 433 4.83 24.18 15.17
CA LEU A 433 6.01 23.43 15.62
C LEU A 433 6.81 22.79 14.47
N ILE A 434 6.17 22.55 13.32
CA ILE A 434 6.80 21.88 12.15
C ILE A 434 7.33 22.91 11.13
N LYS A 435 6.64 24.04 10.93
CA LYS A 435 6.92 25.02 9.85
C LYS A 435 8.31 25.65 9.89
N LYS A 436 9.01 25.60 11.02
CA LYS A 436 10.27 26.32 11.23
C LYS A 436 11.51 25.52 10.78
N ASP A 437 11.32 24.27 10.39
CA ASP A 437 12.43 23.32 10.30
C ASP A 437 12.64 22.80 8.86
N SER A 438 13.92 22.67 8.46
CA SER A 438 14.28 22.01 7.20
C SER A 438 14.15 20.48 7.36
N ILE A 439 13.20 19.88 6.65
CA ILE A 439 12.87 18.45 6.81
C ILE A 439 13.56 17.60 5.74
N LYS A 440 14.59 16.85 6.18
CA LYS A 440 15.31 15.85 5.38
C LYS A 440 14.43 14.65 5.04
N PRO A 441 14.36 14.22 3.76
CA PRO A 441 13.71 12.97 3.38
C PRO A 441 14.62 11.75 3.63
N PHE A 442 14.04 10.57 3.77
CA PHE A 442 14.78 9.31 3.76
C PHE A 442 14.64 8.62 2.39
N VAL A 443 15.74 8.36 1.69
CA VAL A 443 15.73 7.64 0.40
C VAL A 443 15.25 6.21 0.63
N GLY A 444 14.29 5.75 -0.16
CA GLY A 444 13.69 4.42 0.05
C GLY A 444 12.58 4.38 1.10
N THR A 445 12.00 5.53 1.51
CA THR A 445 10.85 5.62 2.44
C THR A 445 9.75 4.59 2.16
N MET A 446 9.44 4.29 0.89
CA MET A 446 8.37 3.36 0.52
C MET A 446 8.71 1.88 0.76
N GLN A 447 9.98 1.56 1.00
CA GLN A 447 10.46 0.21 1.37
C GLN A 447 10.52 0.00 2.88
N VAL A 448 10.27 1.05 3.67
CA VAL A 448 10.36 1.00 5.13
C VAL A 448 9.05 0.50 5.73
N HIS A 449 9.18 -0.43 6.67
CA HIS A 449 8.08 -0.93 7.50
C HIS A 449 8.29 -0.71 8.99
N GLN A 450 9.49 -0.34 9.42
CA GLN A 450 9.74 0.05 10.79
C GLN A 450 10.75 1.20 10.87
N VAL A 451 10.42 2.18 11.71
CA VAL A 451 11.31 3.28 12.10
C VAL A 451 11.48 3.20 13.61
N LYS A 452 12.71 3.22 14.10
CA LYS A 452 13.04 3.29 15.53
C LYS A 452 13.78 4.58 15.81
N VAL A 453 13.45 5.23 16.92
CA VAL A 453 14.30 6.29 17.46
C VAL A 453 15.44 5.63 18.22
N GLU A 454 16.67 5.91 17.81
CA GLU A 454 17.88 5.41 18.49
C GLU A 454 18.34 6.40 19.55
N ASP A 455 18.35 7.70 19.21
CA ASP A 455 18.80 8.76 20.09
C ASP A 455 17.99 10.04 19.84
N TYR A 456 17.26 10.49 20.87
CA TYR A 456 16.49 11.73 20.81
C TYR A 456 17.35 12.99 20.83
N THR A 457 18.55 12.93 21.39
CA THR A 457 19.45 14.10 21.50
C THR A 457 20.09 14.44 20.17
N ALA A 458 20.51 13.43 19.41
CA ALA A 458 20.99 13.57 18.04
C ALA A 458 19.86 13.60 16.99
N GLY A 459 18.62 13.28 17.39
CA GLY A 459 17.51 13.08 16.46
C GLY A 459 17.76 11.88 15.52
N LEU A 460 18.44 10.84 15.99
CA LEU A 460 18.88 9.71 15.18
C LEU A 460 17.76 8.67 15.02
N LEU A 461 17.42 8.36 13.77
CA LEU A 461 16.45 7.33 13.40
C LEU A 461 17.13 6.15 12.70
N ARG A 462 16.61 4.94 12.96
CA ARG A 462 16.97 3.72 12.24
C ARG A 462 15.79 3.18 11.46
N PHE A 463 16.04 2.78 10.22
CA PHE A 463 15.02 2.30 9.29
C PHE A 463 15.23 0.82 9.00
N PHE A 464 14.12 0.09 8.89
CA PHE A 464 14.11 -1.33 8.57
C PHE A 464 13.08 -1.63 7.48
N ARG A 465 13.44 -2.51 6.55
CA ARG A 465 12.55 -3.03 5.49
C ARG A 465 11.43 -3.89 6.03
N LEU A 466 11.58 -4.41 7.25
CA LEU A 466 10.60 -5.24 7.95
C LEU A 466 10.70 -4.99 9.46
N SER A 467 9.58 -5.05 10.16
CA SER A 467 9.52 -4.84 11.61
C SER A 467 10.23 -5.95 12.37
N LEU A 468 11.13 -5.57 13.27
CA LEU A 468 11.73 -6.49 14.24
C LEU A 468 11.66 -5.92 15.64
N PHE A 469 11.27 -6.77 16.59
CA PHE A 469 11.20 -6.44 18.01
C PHE A 469 12.24 -7.21 18.85
N ASP A 470 13.06 -8.04 18.20
CA ASP A 470 14.25 -8.64 18.82
C ASP A 470 15.38 -7.61 18.80
N VAL A 471 15.91 -7.29 19.97
CA VAL A 471 16.93 -6.24 20.17
C VAL A 471 18.29 -6.67 19.59
N GLN A 472 18.55 -7.97 19.48
CA GLN A 472 19.86 -8.48 19.04
C GLN A 472 19.99 -8.60 17.51
N SER A 473 18.88 -8.53 16.77
CA SER A 473 18.88 -8.73 15.32
C SER A 473 18.98 -7.42 14.55
N THR A 474 19.99 -7.32 13.68
CA THR A 474 20.14 -6.24 12.68
C THR A 474 19.58 -6.61 11.31
N SER A 475 18.91 -7.77 11.19
CA SER A 475 18.27 -8.20 9.94
C SER A 475 17.32 -7.12 9.41
N TYR A 476 17.23 -6.97 8.08
CA TYR A 476 16.37 -6.00 7.41
C TYR A 476 16.68 -4.51 7.67
N PHE A 477 17.75 -4.18 8.40
CA PHE A 477 18.24 -2.81 8.53
C PHE A 477 18.53 -2.21 7.15
N CYS A 478 18.08 -0.97 6.91
CA CYS A 478 18.26 -0.32 5.61
C CYS A 478 18.87 1.08 5.65
N GLY A 479 19.07 1.66 6.84
CA GLY A 479 19.79 2.92 6.95
C GLY A 479 19.47 3.69 8.22
N ILE A 480 20.17 4.82 8.36
CA ILE A 480 19.96 5.80 9.41
C ILE A 480 19.56 7.15 8.82
N LEU A 481 18.90 7.98 9.63
CA LEU A 481 18.73 9.40 9.36
C LEU A 481 19.11 10.18 10.60
N ASP A 482 20.14 11.01 10.46
CA ASP A 482 20.65 11.88 11.51
C ASP A 482 20.23 13.33 11.22
N TYR A 483 19.54 13.95 12.16
CA TYR A 483 19.11 15.35 12.04
C TYR A 483 20.14 16.33 12.63
N SER A 484 21.13 15.86 13.38
CA SER A 484 22.23 16.68 13.92
C SER A 484 23.37 16.93 12.93
N ASP A 485 23.54 16.05 11.93
CA ASP A 485 24.60 16.16 10.92
C ASP A 485 24.20 17.13 9.78
N GLU A 486 24.91 18.24 9.57
CA GLU A 486 24.61 19.20 8.50
C GLU A 486 24.98 18.67 7.09
N ASP A 487 25.84 17.65 6.98
CA ASP A 487 26.51 17.20 5.73
C ASP A 487 25.92 15.93 5.09
N ASN A 488 24.60 15.72 5.18
CA ASN A 488 23.90 14.62 4.49
C ASN A 488 24.50 13.21 4.76
N GLY A 489 24.79 12.86 6.01
CA GLY A 489 25.21 11.51 6.43
C GLY A 489 24.16 10.42 6.18
N TYR A 490 23.98 10.02 4.93
CA TYR A 490 23.31 8.77 4.57
C TYR A 490 24.35 7.65 4.55
N THR A 491 24.14 6.57 5.28
CA THR A 491 24.87 5.31 5.06
C THR A 491 23.99 4.33 4.27
N GLN A 492 24.59 3.77 3.22
CA GLN A 492 23.99 3.18 2.02
C GLN A 492 22.95 2.06 2.21
N ILE A 493 22.02 2.01 1.26
CA ILE A 493 21.21 0.85 0.89
C ILE A 493 22.08 -0.09 0.03
N GLU A 494 22.23 -1.37 0.41
CA GLU A 494 22.59 -2.41 -0.57
C GLU A 494 21.42 -2.60 -1.55
N PRO A 495 21.64 -2.45 -2.86
CA PRO A 495 20.62 -2.69 -3.86
C PRO A 495 20.40 -4.19 -4.01
N GLU A 496 19.27 -4.71 -3.50
CA GLU A 496 18.64 -5.81 -4.23
C GLU A 496 18.10 -5.20 -5.51
N VAL A 497 18.41 -5.82 -6.65
CA VAL A 497 17.83 -5.53 -7.97
C VAL A 497 16.31 -5.43 -7.82
N SER A 498 15.80 -4.21 -7.69
CA SER A 498 14.40 -3.92 -7.89
C SER A 498 14.15 -4.12 -9.37
N SER A 499 13.31 -5.08 -9.72
CA SER A 499 12.62 -5.02 -11.00
C SER A 499 11.77 -3.76 -10.98
N ASP A 500 12.13 -2.81 -11.83
CA ASP A 500 11.39 -1.61 -12.14
C ASP A 500 9.89 -1.91 -12.19
N SER A 501 9.14 -1.31 -11.26
CA SER A 501 7.81 -0.83 -11.61
C SER A 501 7.97 0.63 -11.98
N ASP A 502 8.69 0.86 -13.08
CA ASP A 502 8.56 2.09 -13.84
C ASP A 502 7.14 2.07 -14.42
N ASP A 503 6.22 2.73 -13.73
CA ASP A 503 5.15 3.39 -14.46
C ASP A 503 5.86 4.46 -15.32
N ASP A 504 6.16 4.11 -16.58
CA ASP A 504 6.67 5.03 -17.61
C ASP A 504 5.67 6.20 -17.70
N LEU A 505 5.94 7.28 -16.96
CA LEU A 505 5.27 8.56 -17.13
C LEU A 505 5.69 9.08 -18.50
N PRO A 506 4.76 9.36 -19.43
CA PRO A 506 5.15 9.94 -20.71
C PRO A 506 5.84 11.29 -20.46
N LEU A 507 6.95 11.54 -21.17
CA LEU A 507 7.72 12.78 -21.07
C LEU A 507 6.90 14.01 -21.52
N SER A 508 5.72 13.79 -22.13
CA SER A 508 4.70 14.81 -22.39
C SER A 508 4.24 15.60 -21.16
N ASN A 509 4.61 15.17 -19.95
CA ASN A 509 4.38 15.92 -18.71
C ASN A 509 5.50 16.91 -18.34
N LEU A 510 6.61 16.97 -19.10
CA LEU A 510 7.66 17.99 -18.98
C LEU A 510 7.31 19.19 -19.87
N VAL A 511 7.61 20.40 -19.39
CA VAL A 511 7.28 21.62 -20.15
C VAL A 511 8.47 22.01 -21.02
N CYS A 512 8.32 21.85 -22.32
CA CYS A 512 9.17 22.44 -23.34
C CYS A 512 8.86 23.95 -23.43
N HIS A 513 9.60 24.79 -22.71
CA HIS A 513 9.43 26.25 -22.82
C HIS A 513 10.11 26.78 -24.09
N LYS A 514 9.36 27.44 -24.98
CA LYS A 514 9.93 28.31 -26.02
C LYS A 514 10.60 29.50 -25.35
N LYS A 515 11.90 29.69 -25.53
CA LYS A 515 12.48 31.02 -25.23
C LYS A 515 11.96 31.98 -26.30
N LYS A 516 11.27 33.05 -25.89
CA LYS A 516 10.97 34.17 -26.79
C LYS A 516 12.28 34.71 -27.34
N MET A 517 12.51 34.61 -28.64
CA MET A 517 13.58 35.36 -29.30
C MET A 517 13.33 36.85 -29.08
N GLN A 518 14.14 37.48 -28.23
CA GLN A 518 14.28 38.93 -28.25
C GLN A 518 15.16 39.29 -29.45
N ARG A 519 14.68 40.27 -30.22
CA ARG A 519 15.35 40.83 -31.39
C ARG A 519 16.78 41.25 -31.04
N ILE A 520 17.68 40.87 -31.95
CA ILE A 520 19.09 41.25 -32.00
C ILE A 520 19.22 42.78 -31.84
N HIS A 521 20.11 43.21 -30.94
CA HIS A 521 20.81 44.49 -31.08
C HIS A 521 22.29 44.32 -30.72
N TYR A 522 23.07 45.05 -31.49
CA TYR A 522 24.52 44.94 -31.73
C TYR A 522 25.29 45.85 -30.74
N ASN A 523 26.48 45.39 -30.32
CA ASN A 523 27.56 46.07 -29.56
C ASN A 523 27.42 46.23 -28.04
N ASP A 524 28.29 45.51 -27.32
CA ASP A 524 29.42 46.03 -26.50
C ASP A 524 30.03 44.82 -25.78
N VAL A 525 31.12 44.21 -26.28
CA VAL A 525 32.53 44.58 -26.04
C VAL A 525 32.81 44.82 -24.55
N TYR A 526 33.22 43.77 -23.83
CA TYR A 526 34.52 43.66 -23.16
C TYR A 526 34.63 42.30 -22.46
N SER A 527 35.86 41.80 -22.47
CA SER A 527 36.33 40.46 -22.13
C SER A 527 36.59 40.25 -20.64
N ASP A 528 36.59 38.99 -20.19
CA ASP A 528 37.79 38.28 -19.68
C ASP A 528 37.38 37.02 -18.89
N ASP A 529 37.75 35.88 -19.46
CA ASP A 529 38.29 34.63 -18.90
C ASP A 529 37.89 34.14 -17.49
N GLU A 530 37.36 32.91 -17.39
CA GLU A 530 38.19 31.70 -17.29
C GLU A 530 37.32 30.42 -17.37
N ALA A 531 37.77 29.46 -18.17
CA ALA A 531 37.13 28.16 -18.36
C ALA A 531 37.91 27.04 -17.64
N GLY A 532 37.18 26.09 -17.05
CA GLY A 532 37.64 24.74 -16.68
C GLY A 532 36.66 23.68 -17.21
N PRO A 533 37.10 22.45 -17.52
CA PRO A 533 36.91 21.85 -18.83
C PRO A 533 35.57 21.11 -19.00
N SER A 534 34.84 21.42 -20.07
CA SER A 534 33.84 20.50 -20.63
C SER A 534 34.44 19.81 -21.85
N SER A 535 34.43 18.48 -21.84
CA SER A 535 34.71 17.65 -23.01
C SER A 535 33.59 17.86 -24.04
N LYS A 536 33.76 18.85 -24.91
CA LYS A 536 32.99 19.03 -26.14
C LYS A 536 33.40 17.98 -27.17
N ILE A 537 32.48 17.11 -27.57
CA ILE A 537 32.42 16.61 -28.95
C ILE A 537 30.95 16.41 -29.28
N TYR A 538 30.31 17.39 -29.93
CA TYR A 538 29.23 17.28 -30.94
C TYR A 538 28.89 18.70 -31.41
N GLN A 539 29.83 19.42 -32.03
CA GLN A 539 29.54 20.66 -32.75
C GLN A 539 29.49 20.35 -34.25
N GLN A 540 28.37 19.76 -34.68
CA GLN A 540 27.84 20.08 -36.00
C GLN A 540 27.01 21.35 -35.80
N ASP A 541 27.19 22.35 -36.67
CA ASP A 541 26.39 23.57 -36.61
C ASP A 541 24.91 23.19 -36.60
N LEU A 542 24.20 23.59 -35.54
CA LEU A 542 22.75 23.42 -35.37
C LEU A 542 22.03 24.31 -36.39
N VAL A 543 22.10 23.92 -37.66
CA VAL A 543 21.32 24.55 -38.72
C VAL A 543 19.98 23.81 -38.78
N PRO A 544 18.83 24.49 -38.61
CA PRO A 544 17.50 23.86 -38.66
C PRO A 544 17.28 23.01 -39.92
N SER A 545 17.90 23.36 -41.05
CA SER A 545 17.83 22.61 -42.31
C SER A 545 18.42 21.19 -42.26
N ASN A 546 19.24 20.86 -41.24
CA ASN A 546 19.87 19.54 -41.08
C ASN A 546 19.04 18.59 -40.18
N ILE A 547 17.98 19.08 -39.57
CA ILE A 547 17.09 18.30 -38.70
C ILE A 547 15.92 17.86 -39.56
N ILE A 548 16.04 16.67 -40.12
CA ILE A 548 15.01 16.03 -40.94
C ILE A 548 14.49 14.79 -40.21
N LYS A 549 13.45 14.16 -40.78
CA LYS A 549 12.97 12.88 -40.28
C LYS A 549 14.10 11.86 -40.20
N ASP A 550 14.11 11.07 -39.12
CA ASP A 550 15.10 10.06 -38.75
C ASP A 550 16.48 10.62 -38.32
N THR A 551 16.62 11.94 -38.14
CA THR A 551 17.81 12.54 -37.49
C THR A 551 17.79 12.27 -35.98
N TYR A 552 18.94 11.91 -35.41
CA TYR A 552 19.12 11.72 -33.97
C TYR A 552 19.60 13.02 -33.32
N VAL A 553 19.02 13.37 -32.18
CA VAL A 553 19.25 14.66 -31.51
C VAL A 553 19.35 14.51 -29.99
N LEU A 554 20.10 15.41 -29.36
CA LEU A 554 20.13 15.57 -27.90
C LEU A 554 19.22 16.74 -27.53
N VAL A 555 18.22 16.50 -26.68
CA VAL A 555 17.18 17.48 -26.33
C VAL A 555 17.24 17.82 -24.84
N GLU A 556 17.14 19.11 -24.51
CA GLU A 556 17.01 19.59 -23.13
C GLU A 556 15.54 19.86 -22.76
N CYS A 557 15.02 19.18 -21.74
CA CYS A 557 13.68 19.41 -21.19
C CYS A 557 13.77 19.93 -19.75
N LYS A 558 13.04 20.99 -19.40
CA LYS A 558 13.13 21.62 -18.06
C LYS A 558 11.88 21.38 -17.21
N THR A 559 12.10 21.23 -15.91
CA THR A 559 11.07 21.40 -14.87
C THR A 559 11.30 22.72 -14.14
N LYS A 560 10.40 23.09 -13.22
CA LYS A 560 10.56 24.27 -12.35
C LYS A 560 11.85 24.28 -11.52
N LEU A 561 12.52 23.12 -11.35
CA LEU A 561 13.64 22.95 -10.42
C LEU A 561 14.91 22.37 -11.08
N THR A 562 14.79 21.62 -12.18
CA THR A 562 15.92 20.92 -12.83
C THR A 562 15.74 20.79 -14.35
N GLY A 563 16.86 20.83 -15.10
CA GLY A 563 16.93 20.52 -16.53
C GLY A 563 17.38 19.08 -16.76
N TYR A 564 16.74 18.38 -17.69
CA TYR A 564 17.01 16.99 -18.06
C TYR A 564 17.44 16.93 -19.53
N ARG A 565 18.30 15.98 -19.88
CA ARG A 565 18.83 15.81 -21.24
C ARG A 565 18.54 14.41 -21.73
N TYR A 566 17.90 14.30 -22.89
CA TYR A 566 17.44 13.04 -23.47
C TYR A 566 17.96 12.89 -24.90
N ALA A 567 18.35 11.67 -25.28
CA ALA A 567 18.53 11.32 -26.69
C ALA A 567 17.16 11.11 -27.34
N ALA A 568 16.98 11.57 -28.56
CA ALA A 568 15.72 11.43 -29.30
C ALA A 568 15.96 11.23 -30.80
N VAL A 569 14.95 10.73 -31.50
CA VAL A 569 14.92 10.60 -32.97
C VAL A 569 13.74 11.37 -33.54
N VAL A 570 13.99 12.20 -34.56
CA VAL A 570 12.98 13.03 -35.20
C VAL A 570 12.01 12.14 -36.00
N GLN A 571 10.73 12.19 -35.64
CA GLN A 571 9.66 11.45 -36.33
C GLN A 571 9.03 12.27 -37.45
N ASN A 572 8.91 13.59 -37.26
CA ASN A 572 8.36 14.51 -38.24
C ASN A 572 8.85 15.94 -38.00
N VAL A 573 8.97 16.73 -39.07
CA VAL A 573 9.30 18.17 -39.03
C VAL A 573 8.04 18.92 -39.44
N LEU A 574 7.57 19.86 -38.60
CA LEU A 574 6.40 20.69 -38.89
C LEU A 574 6.84 22.08 -39.37
N ASP A 575 5.97 22.77 -40.12
CA ASP A 575 6.26 24.10 -40.70
C ASP A 575 6.40 25.24 -39.65
N ASP A 576 6.08 24.98 -38.38
CA ASP A 576 5.92 25.98 -37.29
C ASP A 576 7.08 26.02 -36.25
N ASP A 577 8.34 25.86 -36.69
CA ASP A 577 9.55 25.87 -35.82
C ASP A 577 9.59 24.78 -34.73
N GLU A 578 8.82 23.70 -34.89
CA GLU A 578 8.77 22.55 -33.96
C GLU A 578 9.00 21.23 -34.70
N VAL A 579 9.67 20.29 -34.04
CA VAL A 579 9.88 18.92 -34.51
C VAL A 579 9.22 17.94 -33.55
N LEU A 580 8.53 16.94 -34.12
CA LEU A 580 8.03 15.81 -33.36
C LEU A 580 9.18 14.81 -33.19
N VAL A 581 9.56 14.54 -31.94
CA VAL A 581 10.62 13.58 -31.61
C VAL A 581 10.08 12.42 -30.81
N MET A 582 10.71 11.26 -30.93
CA MET A 582 10.56 10.10 -30.06
C MET A 582 11.79 9.99 -29.16
N PHE A 583 11.61 9.98 -27.85
CA PHE A 583 12.71 9.87 -26.91
C PHE A 583 13.24 8.43 -26.82
N LEU A 584 14.55 8.32 -26.61
CA LEU A 584 15.27 7.07 -26.46
C LEU A 584 15.69 6.95 -24.99
N LYS A 585 15.21 5.93 -24.29
CA LYS A 585 15.50 5.70 -22.85
C LYS A 585 16.87 5.04 -22.69
N VAL A 586 17.73 5.62 -21.85
CA VAL A 586 19.07 5.09 -21.57
C VAL A 586 18.99 3.72 -20.89
N CYS A 587 19.87 2.82 -21.30
CA CYS A 587 20.01 1.48 -20.75
C CYS A 587 21.46 0.99 -20.88
N LYS A 588 21.74 -0.23 -20.40
CA LYS A 588 23.04 -0.88 -20.60
C LYS A 588 22.89 -2.08 -21.53
N PHE A 589 23.70 -2.13 -22.59
CA PHE A 589 23.84 -3.30 -23.45
C PHE A 589 25.31 -3.71 -23.51
N GLN A 590 25.62 -4.95 -23.10
CA GLN A 590 27.00 -5.44 -22.98
C GLN A 590 27.91 -4.51 -22.16
N ASN A 591 27.42 -4.03 -21.01
CA ASN A 591 28.10 -3.08 -20.11
C ASN A 591 28.46 -1.70 -20.70
N MET A 592 27.97 -1.37 -21.91
CA MET A 592 28.13 -0.05 -22.53
C MET A 592 26.80 0.71 -22.57
N GLN A 593 26.85 2.04 -22.67
CA GLN A 593 25.65 2.87 -22.81
C GLN A 593 24.94 2.52 -24.13
N ALA A 594 23.64 2.25 -24.03
CA ALA A 594 22.77 1.99 -25.16
C ALA A 594 21.40 2.62 -24.89
N PHE A 595 20.57 2.72 -25.91
CA PHE A 595 19.26 3.33 -25.79
C PHE A 595 18.18 2.41 -26.35
N ARG A 596 16.98 2.44 -25.77
CA ARG A 596 15.80 1.75 -26.30
C ARG A 596 14.79 2.78 -26.80
N ALA A 597 14.20 2.53 -27.97
CA ALA A 597 13.03 3.29 -28.40
C ALA A 597 11.80 2.85 -27.61
N ASN A 598 10.91 3.81 -27.34
CA ASN A 598 9.56 3.57 -26.88
C ASN A 598 8.62 4.35 -27.80
N ASP A 599 7.91 3.64 -28.68
CA ASP A 599 7.05 4.26 -29.71
C ASP A 599 5.93 5.14 -29.13
N ASN A 600 5.63 4.99 -27.83
CA ASN A 600 4.64 5.79 -27.12
C ASN A 600 5.22 7.05 -26.44
N ASP A 601 6.53 7.26 -26.47
CA ASP A 601 7.22 8.38 -25.81
C ASP A 601 7.63 9.46 -26.83
N THR A 602 6.63 10.15 -27.37
CA THR A 602 6.80 11.21 -28.36
C THR A 602 6.39 12.58 -27.80
N SER A 603 7.06 13.65 -28.25
CA SER A 603 6.73 15.03 -27.89
C SER A 603 7.15 16.00 -28.98
N PHE A 604 6.49 17.16 -29.04
CA PHE A 604 6.95 18.31 -29.82
C PHE A 604 8.07 19.04 -29.07
N VAL A 605 9.12 19.40 -29.80
CA VAL A 605 10.34 20.05 -29.30
C VAL A 605 10.69 21.20 -30.23
N GLY A 606 10.99 22.37 -29.67
CA GLY A 606 11.45 23.52 -30.44
C GLY A 606 12.92 23.40 -30.83
N TYR A 607 13.34 24.04 -31.94
CA TYR A 607 14.74 24.04 -32.35
C TYR A 607 15.72 24.58 -31.28
N ASP A 608 15.26 25.51 -30.43
CA ASP A 608 16.03 26.09 -29.32
C ASP A 608 16.33 25.11 -28.17
N GLN A 609 15.65 23.95 -28.16
CA GLN A 609 15.81 22.90 -27.15
C GLN A 609 16.73 21.77 -27.60
N ILE A 610 17.14 21.77 -28.87
CA ILE A 610 18.05 20.78 -29.42
C ILE A 610 19.48 21.24 -29.17
N LEU A 611 20.19 20.52 -28.31
CA LEU A 611 21.54 20.83 -27.87
C LEU A 611 22.61 20.36 -28.87
N ALA A 612 22.34 19.29 -29.61
CA ALA A 612 23.25 18.73 -30.61
C ALA A 612 22.53 17.76 -31.55
N ILE A 613 23.05 17.61 -32.76
CA ILE A 613 22.75 16.48 -33.65
C ILE A 613 23.69 15.34 -33.28
N LEU A 614 23.14 14.16 -33.00
CA LEU A 614 23.89 12.96 -32.67
C LEU A 614 24.22 12.18 -33.95
N PRO A 615 25.40 11.55 -34.03
CA PRO A 615 25.73 10.69 -35.17
C PRO A 615 24.75 9.50 -35.23
N PRO A 616 24.52 8.91 -36.40
CA PRO A 616 23.65 7.74 -36.51
C PRO A 616 24.18 6.60 -35.61
N PRO A 617 23.34 6.00 -34.76
CA PRO A 617 23.74 4.91 -33.89
C PRO A 617 23.83 3.58 -34.66
N ASN A 618 24.64 2.67 -34.14
CA ASN A 618 24.57 1.26 -34.51
C ASN A 618 23.31 0.64 -33.91
N ILE A 619 22.46 0.07 -34.75
CA ILE A 619 21.18 -0.51 -34.35
C ILE A 619 21.34 -2.02 -34.20
N PHE A 620 21.03 -2.53 -33.01
CA PHE A 620 21.07 -3.96 -32.69
C PHE A 620 19.67 -4.46 -32.35
N VAL A 621 19.28 -5.59 -32.93
CA VAL A 621 18.02 -6.26 -32.59
C VAL A 621 18.33 -7.48 -31.75
N LYS A 622 17.77 -7.54 -30.53
CA LYS A 622 17.86 -8.72 -29.65
C LYS A 622 16.46 -9.09 -29.18
N GLY A 623 15.90 -10.14 -29.77
CA GLY A 623 14.47 -10.47 -29.62
C GLY A 623 13.62 -9.41 -30.31
N ASN A 624 12.56 -8.94 -29.65
CA ASN A 624 11.67 -7.88 -30.16
C ASN A 624 12.13 -6.46 -29.77
N LYS A 625 13.36 -6.30 -29.28
CA LYS A 625 13.87 -5.01 -28.79
C LYS A 625 14.96 -4.50 -29.72
N THR A 626 14.79 -3.26 -30.16
CA THR A 626 15.76 -2.49 -30.93
C THR A 626 16.59 -1.63 -29.98
N TYR A 627 17.90 -1.80 -30.02
CA TYR A 627 18.87 -1.06 -29.23
C TYR A 627 19.65 -0.12 -30.15
N TYR A 628 19.77 1.14 -29.75
CA TYR A 628 20.51 2.17 -30.44
C TYR A 628 21.79 2.44 -29.65
N LYS A 629 22.94 2.24 -30.27
CA LYS A 629 24.24 2.48 -29.64
C LYS A 629 25.02 3.54 -30.41
N PHE A 630 25.25 4.68 -29.78
CA PHE A 630 26.12 5.71 -30.32
C PHE A 630 27.59 5.34 -30.15
N HIS A 631 28.47 5.88 -31.01
CA HIS A 631 29.89 5.56 -30.97
C HIS A 631 30.60 6.10 -29.72
N ASN A 632 30.19 7.28 -29.25
CA ASN A 632 30.62 7.83 -27.97
C ASN A 632 29.45 7.87 -26.99
N ASP A 633 29.75 7.96 -25.71
CA ASP A 633 28.74 8.16 -24.68
C ASP A 633 28.03 9.49 -24.89
N VAL A 634 26.70 9.42 -24.91
CA VAL A 634 25.82 10.59 -25.01
C VAL A 634 25.54 11.11 -23.61
N ASP A 635 25.73 12.42 -23.43
CA ASP A 635 25.55 13.10 -22.14
C ASP A 635 24.06 13.30 -21.81
N VAL A 636 23.42 12.20 -21.41
CA VAL A 636 22.03 12.16 -20.98
C VAL A 636 21.90 12.28 -19.46
N PHE A 637 20.90 13.02 -19.02
CA PHE A 637 20.53 13.19 -17.62
C PHE A 637 19.01 13.03 -17.54
N GLU A 638 18.56 11.78 -17.40
CA GLU A 638 17.15 11.41 -17.43
C GLU A 638 16.51 11.54 -16.05
N LYS A 639 15.20 11.79 -16.04
CA LYS A 639 14.40 11.80 -14.82
C LYS A 639 14.16 10.36 -14.36
N VAL A 640 14.72 10.01 -13.18
CA VAL A 640 14.55 8.72 -12.50
C VAL A 640 13.10 8.48 -12.09
#